data_AF-A0A0J1C0Z5-F1
#
_entry.id   AF-A0A0J1C0Z5-F1
#
_cell.length_a   1.000
_cell.length_b   1.000
_cell.length_c   1.000
_cell.angle_alpha   90.00
_cell.angle_beta   90.00
_cell.angle_gamma   90.00
#
_symmetry.space_group_name_H-M   'P 1'
#
loop_
_entity.id
_entity.type
_entity.pdbx_description
1 polymer ?
#
loop_
_entity_poly.entity_id
_entity_poly.type
_entity_poly.pdbx_seq_one_letter_code
_entity_poly.pdbx_strand_id
1 'polypeptide(L)'
;KQARATTCYRTKKGGGAWGKKAKKEDTATCDRRWRPEAGKVLPPIPEGREPVVRFKTPIKGTTTWHDLVKCEISSTNEAVDDLIIAQADG
;
A
#
# COMPACT_ATOMS: atom_id res chain seq x y z
N LYS A 1 20.00 3.23 -2.38
CA LYS A 1 19.06 2.13 -2.71
C LYS A 1 17.65 2.64 -2.48
N GLN A 2 16.75 2.62 -3.48
CA GLN A 2 15.35 3.01 -3.25
C GLN A 2 14.67 1.93 -2.40
N ALA A 3 14.08 2.31 -1.27
CA ALA A 3 13.33 1.37 -0.42
C ALA A 3 12.07 0.91 -1.18
N ARG A 4 11.99 -0.38 -1.49
CA ARG A 4 10.86 -1.01 -2.20
C ARG A 4 9.74 -1.50 -1.27
N ALA A 5 9.91 -1.32 0.03
CA ALA A 5 8.94 -1.73 1.05
C ALA A 5 8.86 -0.68 2.16
N THR A 6 7.71 -0.62 2.83
CA THR A 6 7.39 0.38 3.86
C THR A 6 6.66 -0.28 5.03
N THR A 7 7.01 0.16 6.25
CA THR A 7 6.39 -0.34 7.48
C THR A 7 5.15 0.48 7.81
N CYS A 8 4.01 -0.17 7.96
CA CYS A 8 2.73 0.47 8.23
C CYS A 8 2.19 0.03 9.60
N TYR A 9 1.95 0.98 10.49
CA TYR A 9 1.44 0.75 11.86
C TYR A 9 -0.08 0.97 11.96
N ARG A 10 -0.82 0.67 10.88
CA ARG A 10 -2.29 0.82 10.87
C ARG A 10 -2.92 -0.39 11.58
N THR A 11 -3.86 -0.13 12.49
CA THR A 11 -4.58 -1.19 13.22
C THR A 11 -5.50 -1.99 12.30
N LYS A 12 -5.58 -3.32 12.49
CA LYS A 12 -6.67 -4.17 11.97
C LYS A 12 -8.03 -3.68 12.49
N LYS A 13 -8.08 -3.21 13.75
CA LYS A 13 -9.26 -2.59 14.39
C LYS A 13 -9.54 -1.22 13.79
N GLY A 14 -10.30 -1.24 12.70
CA GLY A 14 -10.81 -0.07 12.00
C GLY A 14 -11.72 -0.41 10.81
N GLY A 15 -12.24 -1.64 10.73
CA GLY A 15 -13.11 -2.07 9.62
C GLY A 15 -14.43 -1.30 9.53
N GLY A 16 -14.86 -0.63 10.60
CA GLY A 16 -16.14 0.08 10.64
C GLY A 16 -16.15 1.40 9.87
N ALA A 17 -15.18 2.28 10.08
CA ALA A 17 -15.18 3.62 9.47
C ALA A 17 -14.52 3.63 8.09
N TRP A 18 -13.40 2.92 7.93
CA TRP A 18 -12.69 2.87 6.65
C TRP A 18 -13.39 1.95 5.66
N GLY A 19 -13.96 0.83 6.10
CA GLY A 19 -14.82 0.00 5.24
C GLY A 19 -16.05 0.77 4.74
N LYS A 20 -16.67 1.61 5.59
CA LYS A 20 -17.76 2.52 5.18
C LYS A 20 -17.28 3.58 4.18
N LYS A 21 -16.10 4.17 4.39
CA LYS A 21 -15.51 5.17 3.49
C LYS A 21 -15.14 4.55 2.13
N ALA A 22 -14.45 3.41 2.14
CA ALA A 22 -14.10 2.65 0.95
C ALA A 22 -15.34 2.21 0.17
N LYS A 23 -16.40 1.76 0.86
CA LYS A 23 -17.69 1.44 0.23
C LYS A 23 -18.39 2.67 -0.36
N LYS A 24 -18.21 3.85 0.26
CA LYS A 24 -18.78 5.11 -0.24
C LYS A 24 -18.02 5.65 -1.46
N GLU A 25 -16.69 5.50 -1.46
CA GLU A 25 -15.80 5.99 -2.51
C GLU A 25 -15.51 4.91 -3.57
N ASP A 26 -16.14 3.73 -3.48
CA ASP A 26 -15.92 2.53 -4.30
C ASP A 26 -14.42 2.21 -4.51
N THR A 27 -13.62 2.52 -3.49
CA THR A 27 -12.16 2.56 -3.58
C THR A 27 -11.57 2.07 -2.27
N ALA A 28 -10.89 0.92 -2.30
CA ALA A 28 -10.20 0.34 -1.15
C ALA A 28 -8.73 0.79 -1.06
N THR A 29 -8.42 2.01 -1.54
CA THR A 29 -7.04 2.50 -1.62
C THR A 29 -6.53 3.01 -0.27
N CYS A 30 -5.38 2.50 0.17
CA CYS A 30 -4.71 2.95 1.37
C CYS A 30 -4.02 4.30 1.16
N ASP A 31 -4.08 5.15 2.18
CA ASP A 31 -3.65 6.55 2.14
C ASP A 31 -2.13 6.79 1.99
N ARG A 32 -1.31 5.75 1.74
CA ARG A 32 0.17 5.83 1.55
C ARG A 32 0.92 6.65 2.64
N ARG A 33 0.30 6.83 3.82
CA ARG A 33 0.76 7.75 4.88
C ARG A 33 2.13 7.39 5.44
N TRP A 34 2.44 6.10 5.53
CA TRP A 34 3.69 5.58 6.05
C TRP A 34 4.79 5.39 4.99
N ARG A 35 4.58 5.83 3.74
CA ARG A 35 5.64 5.79 2.73
C ARG A 35 6.77 6.78 3.09
N PRO A 36 8.04 6.33 3.14
CA PRO A 36 9.21 7.19 3.24
C PRO A 36 9.47 7.79 1.85
N GLU A 37 9.07 9.04 1.68
CA GLU A 37 9.48 9.88 0.55
C GLU A 37 10.54 10.87 1.04
N ALA A 38 11.47 11.25 0.17
CA ALA A 38 12.50 12.24 0.52
C ALA A 38 11.84 13.55 0.97
N GLY A 39 12.12 13.99 2.20
CA GLY A 39 11.54 15.20 2.80
C GLY A 39 10.20 15.01 3.52
N LYS A 40 9.65 13.79 3.57
CA LYS A 40 8.40 13.52 4.30
C LYS A 40 8.68 13.09 5.74
N VAL A 41 8.15 13.86 6.70
CA VAL A 41 8.16 13.49 8.12
C VAL A 41 7.10 12.42 8.36
N LEU A 42 7.53 11.25 8.82
CA LEU A 42 6.62 10.18 9.20
C LEU A 42 5.93 10.51 10.52
N PRO A 43 4.64 10.16 10.69
CA PRO A 43 3.97 10.32 11.97
C PRO A 43 4.64 9.48 13.06
N PRO A 44 4.51 9.86 14.35
CA PRO A 44 5.08 9.10 15.45
C PRO A 44 4.53 7.68 15.49
N ILE A 45 5.40 6.72 15.79
CA ILE A 45 5.04 5.31 15.90
C ILE A 45 4.14 5.16 17.13
N PRO A 46 2.90 4.67 16.98
CA PRO A 46 2.02 4.42 18.10
C PRO A 46 2.50 3.20 18.92
N GLU A 47 2.53 3.33 20.24
CA GLU A 47 2.93 2.25 21.16
C GLU A 47 1.94 1.07 21.11
N GLY A 48 2.47 -0.15 21.25
CA GLY A 48 1.68 -1.38 21.29
C GLY A 48 1.03 -1.77 19.95
N ARG A 49 1.48 -1.21 18.81
CA ARG A 49 0.99 -1.60 17.49
C ARG A 49 1.95 -2.51 16.74
N GLU A 50 1.40 -3.62 16.33
CA GLU A 50 1.98 -4.58 15.40
C GLU A 50 2.06 -3.99 13.97
N PRO A 51 3.26 -3.80 13.40
CA PRO A 51 3.42 -3.30 12.04
C PRO A 51 3.16 -4.38 11.00
N VAL A 52 2.70 -3.95 9.82
CA VAL A 52 2.71 -4.77 8.59
C VAL A 52 3.68 -4.17 7.58
N VAL A 53 4.30 -5.02 6.77
CA VAL A 53 5.17 -4.57 5.67
C VAL A 53 4.35 -4.50 4.40
N ARG A 54 4.40 -3.35 3.72
CA ARG A 54 3.73 -3.12 2.44
C ARG A 54 4.74 -2.86 1.33
N PHE A 55 4.50 -3.42 0.16
CA PHE A 55 5.26 -3.13 -1.05
C PHE A 55 5.05 -1.68 -1.47
N LYS A 56 6.13 -0.94 -1.75
CA LYS A 56 6.07 0.45 -2.22
C LYS A 56 5.85 0.45 -3.73
N THR A 57 4.59 0.50 -4.18
CA THR A 57 4.32 0.59 -5.62
C THR A 57 4.76 1.96 -6.16
N PRO A 58 5.36 2.02 -7.36
CA PRO A 58 5.52 3.30 -8.07
C PRO A 58 4.18 4.03 -8.13
N ILE A 59 4.16 5.35 -8.01
CA ILE A 59 2.89 6.11 -8.04
C ILE A 59 2.44 6.38 -9.48
N LYS A 60 3.40 6.63 -10.37
CA LYS A 60 3.16 7.02 -11.76
C LYS A 60 3.76 6.00 -12.72
N GLY A 61 3.28 6.05 -13.95
CA GLY A 61 3.72 5.19 -15.04
C GLY A 61 2.85 3.95 -15.19
N THR A 62 3.33 3.04 -16.04
CA THR A 62 2.63 1.81 -16.41
C THR A 62 3.56 0.64 -16.15
N THR A 63 3.05 -0.38 -15.46
CA THR A 63 3.75 -1.66 -15.33
C THR A 63 3.16 -2.61 -16.36
N THR A 64 4.00 -3.09 -17.27
CA THR A 64 3.63 -4.01 -18.34
C THR A 64 4.38 -5.32 -18.16
N TRP A 65 3.71 -6.44 -18.40
CA TRP A 65 4.31 -7.77 -18.41
C TRP A 65 3.71 -8.64 -19.52
N HIS A 66 4.48 -9.64 -19.96
CA HIS A 66 3.99 -10.65 -20.90
C HIS A 66 3.47 -11.86 -20.13
N ASP A 67 2.16 -12.05 -20.17
CA ASP A 67 1.50 -13.28 -19.79
C ASP A 67 1.52 -14.28 -20.94
N LEU A 68 1.65 -15.57 -20.63
CA LEU A 68 1.78 -16.63 -21.63
C LEU A 68 0.47 -16.94 -22.38
N VAL A 69 -0.69 -16.56 -21.83
CA VAL A 69 -2.02 -16.84 -22.40
C VAL A 69 -2.67 -15.56 -22.92
N LYS A 70 -2.52 -14.48 -22.17
CA LYS A 70 -3.13 -13.17 -22.44
C LYS A 70 -2.20 -12.22 -23.18
N CYS A 71 -0.96 -12.63 -23.46
CA CYS A 71 0.08 -11.82 -24.09
C CYS A 71 0.42 -10.58 -23.25
N GLU A 72 0.59 -9.42 -23.87
CA GLU A 72 0.97 -8.20 -23.15
C GLU A 72 -0.19 -7.67 -22.30
N ILE A 73 0.05 -7.54 -20.99
CA ILE A 73 -0.87 -6.90 -20.05
C ILE A 73 -0.19 -5.67 -19.47
N SER A 74 -0.89 -4.55 -19.49
CA SER A 74 -0.44 -3.29 -18.91
C SER A 74 -1.38 -2.81 -17.82
N SER A 75 -0.84 -2.37 -16.69
CA SER A 75 -1.61 -1.75 -15.60
C SER A 75 -1.02 -0.39 -15.23
N THR A 76 -1.89 0.61 -15.05
CA THR A 76 -1.46 1.92 -14.57
C THR A 76 -1.08 1.83 -13.10
N ASN A 77 0.07 2.37 -12.74
CA ASN A 77 0.58 2.29 -11.36
C ASN A 77 -0.29 3.06 -10.36
N GLU A 78 -1.12 3.99 -10.85
CA GLU A 78 -2.10 4.71 -10.05
C GLU A 78 -3.24 3.81 -9.56
N ALA A 79 -3.59 2.77 -10.33
CA ALA A 79 -4.60 1.79 -9.96
C ALA A 79 -4.10 0.76 -8.93
N VAL A 80 -2.77 0.64 -8.75
CA VAL A 80 -2.16 -0.38 -7.87
C VAL A 80 -1.83 0.21 -6.50
N ASP A 81 -2.45 -0.34 -5.46
CA ASP A 81 -2.15 -0.01 -4.06
C ASP A 81 -0.83 -0.64 -3.59
N ASP A 82 -0.35 -0.22 -2.42
CA ASP A 82 0.73 -0.90 -1.70
C ASP A 82 0.22 -2.22 -1.11
N LEU A 83 0.50 -3.36 -1.75
CA LEU A 83 0.10 -4.65 -1.22
C LEU A 83 0.83 -4.96 0.10
N ILE A 84 0.14 -5.61 1.05
CA ILE A 84 0.79 -6.17 2.25
C ILE A 84 1.59 -7.40 1.80
N ILE A 85 2.87 -7.45 2.16
CA ILE A 85 3.80 -8.54 1.82
C ILE A 85 4.29 -9.32 3.05
N ALA A 86 4.14 -8.76 4.24
CA ALA A 86 4.35 -9.48 5.50
C ALA A 86 3.37 -8.95 6.55
N GLN A 87 2.77 -9.87 7.30
CA GLN A 87 1.97 -9.54 8.48
C GLN A 87 2.90 -9.36 9.69
N ALA A 88 2.34 -8.98 10.82
CA ALA A 88 3.11 -8.69 12.02
C ALA A 88 3.75 -9.94 12.65
N ASP A 89 3.23 -11.12 12.30
CA ASP A 89 3.69 -12.44 12.71
C ASP A 89 4.85 -12.99 11.85
N GLY A 90 5.22 -12.30 10.75
CA GLY A 90 6.34 -12.66 9.88
C GLY A 90 5.92 -13.53 8.70
#